data_AF-A0A916ZVL5-F1
#
_entry.id   AF-A0A916ZVL5-F1
#
_cell.length_a   1.000
_cell.length_b   1.000
_cell.length_c   1.000
_cell.angle_alpha   90.00
_cell.angle_beta   90.00
_cell.angle_gamma   90.00
#
_symmetry.space_group_name_H-M   'P 1'
#
loop_
_entity.id
_entity.type
_entity.pdbx_description
1 polymer ?
#
loop_
_entity_poly.entity_id
_entity_poly.type
_entity_poly.pdbx_seq_one_letter_code
_entity_poly.pdbx_strand_id
1 'polypeptide(L)' 'MLMDKTGRHLVMMPHLERSTFPWNWAYYPKDRNDEVSPWLQAFVNAKEWVLEKK' A
#
# COMPACT_ATOMS: atom_id res chain seq x y z
N MET A 1 -5.50 -11.25 -4.30
CA MET A 1 -5.06 -10.23 -5.28
C MET A 1 -4.80 -10.94 -6.59
N LEU A 2 -5.15 -10.33 -7.71
CA LEU A 2 -4.83 -10.85 -9.04
C LEU A 2 -3.90 -9.86 -9.73
N MET A 3 -3.03 -10.39 -10.58
CA MET A 3 -2.00 -9.61 -11.25
C MET A 3 -1.80 -10.18 -12.65
N ASP A 4 -1.55 -9.31 -13.63
CA ASP A 4 -1.16 -9.75 -14.97
C ASP A 4 0.27 -10.34 -14.97
N LYS A 5 0.65 -11.03 -16.07
CA LYS A 5 1.97 -11.68 -16.16
C LYS A 5 3.14 -10.70 -16.08
N THR A 6 2.93 -9.43 -16.41
CA THR A 6 3.98 -8.40 -16.36
C THR A 6 4.08 -7.70 -15.00
N GLY A 7 3.12 -7.92 -14.11
CA GLY A 7 3.08 -7.28 -12.80
C GLY A 7 2.68 -5.81 -12.79
N ARG A 8 2.22 -5.27 -13.92
CA ARG A 8 1.89 -3.84 -14.07
C ARG A 8 0.44 -3.52 -13.76
N HIS A 9 -0.43 -4.52 -13.82
CA HIS A 9 -1.85 -4.40 -13.49
C HIS A 9 -2.16 -5.36 -12.34
N LEU A 10 -2.34 -4.78 -11.15
CA LEU A 10 -2.76 -5.49 -9.95
C LEU A 10 -4.17 -5.04 -9.57
N VAL A 11 -5.04 -6.00 -9.29
CA VAL A 11 -6.38 -5.75 -8.76
C VAL A 11 -6.55 -6.46 -7.43
N MET A 12 -7.24 -5.79 -6.51
CA MET A 12 -7.47 -6.31 -5.18
C MET A 12 -8.79 -5.81 -4.61
N MET A 13 -9.42 -6.65 -3.80
CA MET A 13 -10.65 -6.31 -3.07
C MET A 13 -10.42 -5.44 -1.82
N PRO A 14 -9.32 -5.59 -1.06
CA PRO A 14 -9.07 -4.70 0.07
C PRO A 14 -8.79 -3.27 -0.39
N HIS A 15 -9.28 -2.30 0.40
CA HIS A 15 -9.13 -0.88 0.16
C HIS A 15 -7.92 -0.32 0.91
N LEU A 16 -6.73 -0.42 0.29
CA LEU A 16 -5.48 0.07 0.88
C LEU A 16 -5.54 1.56 1.18
N GLU A 17 -6.20 2.32 0.33
CA GLU A 17 -6.36 3.77 0.42
C GLU A 17 -7.17 4.20 1.65
N ARG A 18 -8.03 3.33 2.16
CA ARG A 18 -8.77 3.56 3.41
C ARG A 18 -7.96 3.21 4.65
N SER A 19 -6.85 2.50 4.48
CA SER A 19 -6.05 1.97 5.58
C SER A 19 -4.72 2.72 5.73
N THR A 20 -4.61 3.96 5.23
CA THR A 20 -3.35 4.73 5.16
C THR A 20 -2.75 5.08 6.51
N PHE A 21 -3.56 5.44 7.50
CA PHE A 21 -3.06 5.85 8.82
C PHE A 21 -3.43 4.85 9.91
N PRO A 22 -2.65 4.75 11.00
CA PRO A 22 -2.95 3.84 12.11
C PRO A 22 -4.37 4.02 12.68
N TRP A 23 -4.85 5.26 12.80
CA TRP A 23 -6.19 5.56 13.33
C TRP A 23 -7.35 5.18 12.39
N ASN A 24 -7.08 4.82 11.13
CA ASN A 24 -8.11 4.27 10.24
C ASN A 24 -8.44 2.81 10.58
N TRP A 25 -7.61 2.13 11.37
CA TRP A 25 -7.75 0.71 11.67
C TRP A 25 -8.52 0.52 12.98
N ALA A 26 -9.48 -0.41 12.99
CA ALA A 26 -10.18 -0.78 14.22
C ALA A 26 -9.25 -1.36 15.30
N TYR A 27 -8.15 -1.99 14.86
CA TYR A 27 -7.08 -2.47 15.72
C TYR A 27 -5.74 -2.16 15.07
N TYR A 28 -4.85 -1.54 15.85
CA TYR A 28 -3.46 -1.32 15.48
C TYR A 28 -2.55 -1.93 16.56
N PRO A 29 -1.51 -2.69 16.20
CA PRO A 29 -0.62 -3.30 17.18
C PRO A 29 0.06 -2.24 18.07
N LYS A 30 0.05 -2.46 19.39
CA LYS A 30 0.55 -1.48 20.38
C LYS A 30 2.07 -1.34 20.40
N ASP A 31 2.77 -2.34 19.90
CA ASP A 31 4.22 -2.40 19.75
C ASP A 31 4.72 -1.69 18.48
N ARG A 32 3.80 -1.11 17.70
CA ARG A 32 4.12 -0.34 16.49
C ARG A 32 3.91 1.15 16.72
N ASN A 33 4.80 1.95 16.14
CA ASN A 33 4.74 3.41 16.16
C ASN A 33 4.98 3.96 14.76
N ASP A 34 4.19 3.49 13.79
CA ASP A 34 4.32 3.94 12.41
C ASP A 34 3.53 5.24 12.20
N GLU A 35 4.07 6.17 11.42
CA GLU A 35 3.35 7.38 11.00
C GLU A 35 2.23 7.07 10.00
N VAL A 36 2.45 6.04 9.17
CA VAL A 36 1.56 5.56 8.11
C VAL A 36 1.58 4.04 8.11
N SER A 37 0.51 3.41 7.64
CA SER A 37 0.41 1.97 7.63
C SER A 37 1.35 1.33 6.59
N PRO A 38 1.71 0.05 6.76
CA PRO A 38 2.50 -0.68 5.77
C PRO A 38 1.89 -0.70 4.37
N TRP A 39 0.58 -0.48 4.24
CA TRP A 39 -0.10 -0.47 2.94
C TRP A 39 0.30 0.71 2.07
N LEU A 40 0.84 1.79 2.64
CA LEU A 40 1.33 2.91 1.85
C LEU A 40 2.48 2.49 0.91
N GLN A 41 3.23 1.42 1.26
CA GLN A 41 4.34 0.94 0.45
C GLN A 41 3.92 0.60 -0.99
N ALA A 42 2.68 0.14 -1.21
CA ALA A 42 2.18 -0.12 -2.56
C ALA A 42 2.19 1.15 -3.43
N PHE A 43 1.83 2.29 -2.86
CA PHE A 43 1.80 3.58 -3.54
C PHE A 43 3.21 4.17 -3.71
N VAL A 44 4.09 3.96 -2.72
CA VAL A 44 5.51 4.35 -2.82
C VAL A 44 6.19 3.60 -3.95
N ASN A 45 6.04 2.27 -4.02
CA ASN A 45 6.59 1.45 -5.09
C ASN A 45 6.08 1.88 -6.47
N ALA A 46 4.78 2.19 -6.58
CA ALA A 46 4.20 2.68 -7.83
C ALA A 46 4.82 4.03 -8.26
N LYS A 47 5.00 4.96 -7.31
CA LYS A 47 5.66 6.25 -7.57
C LYS A 47 7.10 6.06 -8.00
N GLU A 48 7.87 5.26 -7.27
CA GLU A 48 9.29 5.00 -7.57
C GLU A 48 9.46 4.37 -8.94
N TRP A 49 8.64 3.37 -9.29
CA TRP A 49 8.66 2.77 -10.61
C TRP A 49 8.42 3.79 -11.73
N VAL A 50 7.47 4.71 -11.56
CA VAL A 50 7.22 5.78 -12.56
C VAL A 50 8.42 6.73 -12.67
N LEU A 51 9.11 7.01 -11.57
CA LEU A 51 10.28 7.89 -11.57
C LEU A 51 11.54 7.24 -12.17
N GLU A 52 11.77 5.94 -11.92
CA GLU A 52 12.89 5.18 -12.51
C GLU A 52 12.74 4.95 -14.02
N LYS A 53 11.52 5.05 -14.55
CA LYS A 53 11.23 4.90 -15.99
C LYS A 53 11.23 6.23 -16.76
N LYS A 54 11.65 7.32 -16.12
CA LYS A 54 12.02 8.57 -16.79
C LYS A 54 13.50 8.56 -17.16
#